data_AF-A0AAW9BD82-F1
#
_entry.id   AF-A0AAW9BD82-F1
#
_cell.length_a   1.000
_cell.length_b   1.000
_cell.length_c   1.000
_cell.angle_alpha   90.00
_cell.angle_beta   90.00
_cell.angle_gamma   90.00
#
_symmetry.space_group_name_H-M   'P 1'
#
loop_
_entity.id
_entity.type
_entity.pdbx_description
1 polymer ?
#
loop_
_entity_poly.entity_id
_entity_poly.type
_entity_poly.pdbx_seq_one_letter_code
_entity_poly.pdbx_strand_id
1 'polypeptide(L)' 'MAAKDIRFGEDARSKMVRGVNVLANAVKATLGPKGRNVVLQKSYGAPTITGF' A
#
# COMPACT_ATOMS: atom_id res chain seq x y z
N MET A 1 -29.77 -5.58 3.05
CA MET A 1 -28.70 -4.74 2.44
C MET A 1 -27.85 -4.18 3.56
N ALA A 2 -26.51 -4.14 3.40
CA ALA A 2 -25.63 -3.54 4.40
C ALA A 2 -25.70 -2.01 4.35
N ALA A 3 -25.70 -1.36 5.52
CA ALA A 3 -25.69 0.11 5.63
C ALA A 3 -24.40 0.70 5.02
N LYS A 4 -24.49 1.94 4.51
CA LYS A 4 -23.33 2.66 3.96
C LYS A 4 -22.72 3.56 5.03
N ASP A 5 -21.39 3.58 5.05
CA ASP A 5 -20.60 4.45 5.90
C ASP A 5 -20.13 5.65 5.06
N ILE A 6 -20.71 6.82 5.34
CA ILE A 6 -20.48 8.06 4.57
C ILE A 6 -19.71 9.03 5.45
N ARG A 7 -18.54 9.45 4.98
CA ARG A 7 -17.62 10.36 5.67
C ARG A 7 -17.36 11.60 4.82
N PHE A 8 -17.17 12.73 5.48
CA PHE A 8 -16.99 14.03 4.82
C PHE A 8 -15.76 14.76 5.33
N GLY A 9 -15.32 15.75 4.55
CA GLY A 9 -14.31 16.71 4.96
C GLY A 9 -12.98 16.05 5.36
N GLU A 10 -12.44 16.50 6.48
CA GLU A 10 -11.09 16.13 6.92
C GLU A 10 -10.95 14.66 7.34
N ASP A 11 -11.98 14.07 7.97
CA ASP A 11 -11.94 12.65 8.36
C ASP A 11 -11.82 11.73 7.14
N ALA A 12 -12.55 12.04 6.06
CA ALA A 12 -12.44 11.30 4.80
C ALA A 12 -11.04 11.48 4.16
N ARG A 13 -10.55 12.72 4.09
CA ARG A 13 -9.24 13.02 3.49
C ARG A 13 -8.08 12.41 4.26
N SER A 14 -8.08 12.48 5.58
CA SER A 14 -7.02 11.91 6.41
C SER A 14 -6.89 10.39 6.22
N LYS A 15 -8.02 9.69 6.12
CA LYS A 15 -8.05 8.24 5.81
C LYS A 15 -7.53 7.94 4.42
N MET A 16 -7.89 8.75 3.41
CA MET A 16 -7.36 8.61 2.06
C MET A 16 -5.85 8.82 2.02
N VAL A 17 -5.35 9.91 2.62
CA VAL A 17 -3.92 10.24 2.68
C VAL A 17 -3.14 9.11 3.35
N ARG A 18 -3.67 8.54 4.45
CA ARG A 18 -3.05 7.36 5.08
C ARG A 18 -2.91 6.20 4.11
N GLY A 19 -3.95 5.87 3.34
CA GLY A 19 -3.90 4.79 2.34
C GLY A 19 -2.91 5.07 1.21
N VAL A 20 -2.90 6.29 0.70
CA VAL A 20 -1.93 6.73 -0.32
C VAL A 20 -0.50 6.62 0.20
N ASN A 21 -0.24 7.03 1.43
CA ASN A 21 1.08 6.94 2.04
C ASN A 21 1.55 5.49 2.21
N VAL A 22 0.66 4.56 2.55
CA VAL A 22 1.01 3.12 2.61
C VAL A 22 1.48 2.63 1.25
N LEU A 23 0.74 2.94 0.17
CA LEU A 23 1.10 2.56 -1.18
C LEU A 23 2.41 3.21 -1.64
N ALA A 24 2.52 4.53 -1.50
CA ALA A 24 3.66 5.30 -1.95
C ALA A 24 4.94 4.88 -1.20
N ASN A 25 4.86 4.62 0.10
CA ASN A 25 6.00 4.18 0.88
C ASN A 25 6.48 2.78 0.49
N ALA A 26 5.58 1.87 0.12
CA ALA A 26 5.95 0.54 -0.34
C ALA A 26 6.64 0.59 -1.71
N VAL A 27 6.08 1.34 -2.67
CA VAL A 27 6.60 1.40 -4.04
C VAL A 27 7.87 2.25 -4.13
N LYS A 28 7.96 3.38 -3.41
CA LYS A 28 9.15 4.25 -3.51
C LYS A 28 10.44 3.55 -3.09
N ALA A 29 10.35 2.52 -2.24
CA ALA A 29 11.50 1.76 -1.79
C ALA A 29 12.20 1.00 -2.93
N THR A 30 11.49 0.71 -4.02
CA THR A 30 12.03 -0.01 -5.17
C THR A 30 12.58 0.93 -6.25
N LEU A 31 12.42 2.25 -6.14
CA LEU A 31 12.75 3.15 -7.25
C LEU A 31 14.26 3.36 -7.46
N GLY A 32 14.66 3.27 -8.72
CA GLY A 32 16.01 3.61 -9.20
C GLY A 32 17.00 2.44 -9.11
N PRO A 33 18.23 2.63 -9.60
CA PRO A 33 19.23 1.56 -9.72
C PRO A 33 19.73 1.01 -8.37
N LYS A 34 19.37 1.67 -7.25
CA LYS A 34 19.64 1.22 -5.87
C LYS A 34 18.36 0.90 -5.10
N GLY A 35 17.27 0.61 -5.80
CA GLY A 35 16.01 0.17 -5.22
C GLY A 35 16.20 -1.08 -4.36
N ARG A 36 15.43 -1.17 -3.27
CA ARG A 36 15.43 -2.33 -2.38
C ARG A 36 14.37 -3.34 -2.80
N ASN A 37 14.60 -4.60 -2.45
CA ASN A 37 13.60 -5.64 -2.66
C ASN A 37 12.45 -5.52 -1.67
N VAL A 38 11.25 -5.80 -2.15
CA VAL A 38 10.01 -5.93 -1.39
C VAL A 38 9.57 -7.39 -1.42
N VAL A 39 9.11 -7.90 -0.27
CA VAL A 39 8.63 -9.27 -0.14
C VAL A 39 7.10 -9.28 -0.15
N LEU A 40 6.52 -10.02 -1.08
CA LEU A 40 5.09 -10.24 -1.22
C LEU A 40 4.74 -11.63 -0.70
N GLN A 41 3.93 -11.68 0.37
CA GLN A 41 3.45 -12.92 0.94
C GLN A 41 2.56 -13.67 -0.07
N LYS A 42 2.70 -14.99 -0.09
CA LYS A 42 1.80 -15.91 -0.78
C LYS A 42 1.06 -16.77 0.23
N SER A 43 -0.16 -17.20 -0.09
CA SER A 43 -0.94 -18.09 0.77
C SER A 43 -0.30 -19.47 0.94
N TYR A 44 0.49 -19.92 -0.04
CA TYR A 44 1.23 -21.18 -0.01
C TYR A 44 2.59 -21.04 -0.72
N GLY A 45 3.59 -21.79 -0.27
CA GLY A 45 4.94 -21.81 -0.84
C GLY A 45 5.82 -20.62 -0.42
N ALA A 46 6.96 -20.47 -1.09
CA ALA A 46 7.91 -19.39 -0.80
C ALA A 46 7.38 -18.01 -1.24
N PRO A 47 7.65 -16.94 -0.49
CA PRO A 47 7.19 -15.59 -0.82
C PRO A 47 7.86 -15.07 -2.11
N THR A 48 7.19 -14.15 -2.81
CA THR A 48 7.80 -13.48 -3.96
C THR A 48 8.67 -12.33 -3.48
N ILE A 49 9.92 -12.27 -3.93
CA ILE A 49 10.82 -11.13 -3.70
C ILE A 49 10.93 -10.35 -5.01
N THR A 50 10.65 -9.04 -5.01
CA THR A 50 10.68 -8.20 -6.22
C THR A 50 11.30 -6.83 -5.96
N GLY A 51 12.06 -6.33 -6.93
CA GLY A 51 12.53 -4.94 -7.04
C GLY A 51 12.31 -4.49 -8.49
N PHE A 52 11.71 -3.32 -8.69
CA PHE A 52 11.39 -2.75 -10.01
C PHE A 52 12.49 -1.79 -10.48
#